data_AF-A0A932VTQ8-F1
#
_entry.id   AF-A0A932VTQ8-F1
#
_cell.length_a   1.000
_cell.length_b   1.000
_cell.length_c   1.000
_cell.angle_alpha   90.00
_cell.angle_beta   90.00
_cell.angle_gamma   90.00
#
_symmetry.space_group_name_H-M   'P 1'
#
loop_
_entity.id
_entity.type
_entity.pdbx_description
1 polymer ?
#
loop_
_entity_poly.entity_id
_entity_poly.type
_entity_poly.pdbx_seq_one_letter_code
_entity_poly.pdbx_strand_id
1 'polypeptide(L)'
;MSHQPGLLREGFSRVWRYQRVLWFIFFINLVLAHFGASPTIHKLDWATDHSLHAQRLSNMFDVGSFSELASNPEVKLFEVGGVSISLSLVFFVIVLFLTGGILEAYRSGRKLTTREFFEACGSYFWRWVRLFILMGIVLIPALMLVSLVWKQANSLMGSAAQEKAGFWILVAVMGAVGILLMCIRLWFDMAQVRAVVEEETGMWRNAGRAFKLTFSNFGSLFWMYFRISVMGWLVFAAGLYVWAKMPPARFQWTFVVLEIVVLCGFGTRLWQRASEMVWYQRHFLAPAVMPVPVTPPPSPLLTIAPVSAPPSQP
;
A
#
# COMPACT_ATOMS: atom_id res chain seq x y z
N MET A 1 23.43 9.47 -23.27
CA MET A 1 22.12 8.89 -22.93
C MET A 1 22.08 8.68 -21.41
N SER A 2 21.41 9.55 -20.66
CA SER A 2 21.27 9.37 -19.21
C SER A 2 20.45 8.10 -18.96
N HIS A 3 21.02 7.15 -18.22
CA HIS A 3 20.31 5.96 -17.77
C HIS A 3 19.11 6.41 -16.92
N GLN A 4 17.92 6.43 -17.49
CA GLN A 4 16.72 6.63 -16.69
C GLN A 4 16.64 5.46 -15.70
N PRO A 5 16.57 5.73 -14.38
CA PRO A 5 16.45 4.66 -13.41
C PRO A 5 15.20 3.83 -13.72
N GLY A 6 15.31 2.50 -13.57
CA GLY A 6 14.17 1.60 -13.72
C GLY A 6 13.01 2.06 -12.82
N LEU A 7 11.80 1.94 -13.32
CA LEU A 7 10.59 2.50 -12.71
C LEU A 7 10.41 2.07 -11.23
N LEU A 8 10.71 0.80 -10.94
CA LEU A 8 10.70 0.24 -9.58
C LEU A 8 11.72 0.94 -8.66
N ARG A 9 12.93 1.21 -9.15
CA ARG A 9 13.99 1.87 -8.38
C ARG A 9 13.65 3.32 -8.10
N GLU A 10 13.05 4.02 -9.05
CA GLU A 10 12.58 5.40 -8.81
C GLU A 10 11.44 5.41 -7.78
N GLY A 11 10.47 4.51 -7.90
CA GLY A 11 9.39 4.36 -6.91
C GLY A 11 9.95 4.11 -5.50
N PHE A 12 10.93 3.21 -5.37
CA PHE A 12 11.58 2.91 -4.08
C PHE A 12 12.34 4.14 -3.54
N SER A 13 13.09 4.83 -4.39
CA SER A 13 13.80 6.06 -4.04
C SER A 13 12.86 7.14 -3.52
N ARG A 14 11.66 7.28 -4.11
CA ARG A 14 10.62 8.18 -3.60
C ARG A 14 10.17 7.76 -2.19
N VAL A 15 9.84 6.48 -1.96
CA VAL A 15 9.48 6.01 -0.61
C VAL A 15 10.58 6.32 0.42
N TRP A 16 11.84 6.05 0.08
CA TRP A 16 12.97 6.31 0.97
C TRP A 16 13.13 7.81 1.27
N ARG A 17 12.99 8.67 0.24
CA ARG A 17 13.04 10.13 0.41
C ARG A 17 11.94 10.66 1.34
N TYR A 18 10.77 9.99 1.35
CA TYR A 18 9.61 10.33 2.16
C TYR A 18 9.36 9.34 3.32
N GLN A 19 10.40 8.66 3.81
CA GLN A 19 10.30 7.63 4.86
C GLN A 19 9.65 8.12 6.17
N ARG A 20 9.64 9.44 6.43
CA ARG A 20 8.93 10.02 7.58
C ARG A 20 7.45 9.62 7.58
N VAL A 21 6.82 9.55 6.40
CA VAL A 21 5.40 9.17 6.31
C VAL A 21 5.21 7.67 6.60
N LEU A 22 6.15 6.81 6.17
CA LEU A 22 6.14 5.39 6.51
C LEU A 22 6.21 5.20 8.03
N TRP A 23 7.16 5.85 8.69
CA TRP A 23 7.31 5.80 10.16
C TRP A 23 6.10 6.37 10.89
N PHE A 24 5.50 7.44 10.37
CA PHE A 24 4.30 8.02 10.96
C PHE A 24 3.10 7.07 10.90
N ILE A 25 2.84 6.45 9.74
CA ILE A 25 1.76 5.45 9.58
C ILE A 25 2.03 4.25 10.49
N PHE A 26 3.28 3.77 10.51
CA PHE A 26 3.68 2.64 11.35
C PHE A 26 3.48 2.94 12.83
N PHE A 27 3.88 4.13 13.30
CA PHE A 27 3.70 4.54 14.69
C PHE A 27 2.21 4.62 15.08
N ILE A 28 1.36 5.19 14.23
CA ILE A 28 -0.10 5.21 14.47
C ILE A 28 -0.65 3.78 14.55
N ASN A 29 -0.24 2.90 13.63
CA ASN A 29 -0.63 1.49 13.65
C ASN A 29 -0.21 0.82 14.97
N LEU A 30 1.04 1.01 15.39
CA LEU A 30 1.61 0.43 16.61
C LEU A 30 0.78 0.83 17.85
N VAL A 31 0.46 2.12 17.98
CA VAL A 31 -0.34 2.65 19.09
C VAL A 31 -1.75 2.07 19.08
N LEU A 32 -2.44 2.10 17.92
CA LEU A 32 -3.80 1.60 17.81
C LEU A 32 -3.88 0.08 17.99
N ALA A 33 -2.90 -0.67 17.48
CA ALA A 33 -2.80 -2.11 17.64
C ALA A 33 -2.56 -2.49 19.11
N HIS A 34 -1.71 -1.75 19.83
CA HIS A 34 -1.49 -1.97 21.26
C HIS A 34 -2.80 -1.84 22.06
N PHE A 35 -3.54 -0.76 21.87
CA PHE A 35 -4.84 -0.58 22.53
C PHE A 35 -5.90 -1.58 22.04
N GLY A 36 -5.87 -1.94 20.75
CA GLY A 36 -6.78 -2.92 20.16
C GLY A 36 -6.55 -4.35 20.63
N ALA A 37 -5.32 -4.69 21.02
CA ALA A 37 -4.94 -6.01 21.51
C ALA A 37 -5.13 -6.16 23.03
N SER A 38 -5.18 -5.06 23.79
CA SER A 38 -5.34 -5.08 25.26
C SER A 38 -6.49 -5.98 25.76
N PRO A 39 -7.71 -5.95 25.20
CA PRO A 39 -8.79 -6.85 25.65
C PRO A 39 -8.46 -8.32 25.47
N THR A 40 -7.76 -8.67 24.38
CA THR A 40 -7.36 -10.05 24.09
C THR A 40 -6.24 -10.50 25.03
N ILE A 41 -5.29 -9.61 25.35
CA ILE A 41 -4.24 -9.87 26.33
C ILE A 41 -4.85 -10.19 27.70
N HIS A 42 -5.81 -9.38 28.18
CA HIS A 42 -6.47 -9.63 29.47
C HIS A 42 -7.29 -10.93 29.49
N LYS A 43 -7.93 -11.30 28.38
CA LYS A 43 -8.63 -12.59 28.25
C LYS A 43 -7.66 -13.77 28.25
N LEU A 44 -6.50 -13.61 27.60
CA LEU A 44 -5.46 -14.64 27.62
C LEU A 44 -4.92 -14.83 29.03
N ASP A 45 -4.54 -13.75 29.73
CA ASP A 45 -4.02 -13.81 31.10
C ASP A 45 -4.97 -14.61 32.02
N TRP A 46 -6.27 -14.31 31.95
CA TRP A 46 -7.28 -15.03 32.72
C TRP A 46 -7.35 -16.54 32.39
N ALA A 47 -7.28 -16.90 31.10
CA ALA A 47 -7.33 -18.29 30.64
C ALA A 47 -6.02 -19.06 30.87
N THR A 48 -4.88 -18.36 30.90
CA THR A 48 -3.56 -18.96 31.08
C THR A 48 -3.17 -19.10 32.55
N ASP A 49 -3.68 -18.25 33.44
CA ASP A 49 -3.37 -18.31 34.88
C ASP A 49 -3.92 -19.57 35.57
N HIS A 50 -4.88 -20.28 34.96
CA HIS A 50 -5.58 -21.41 35.57
C HIS A 50 -5.50 -22.74 34.79
N SER A 51 -4.79 -22.81 33.66
CA SER A 51 -4.80 -24.01 32.81
C SER A 51 -3.43 -24.67 32.58
N LEU A 52 -3.41 -26.00 32.64
CA LEU A 52 -2.28 -26.86 32.24
C LEU A 52 -1.80 -26.61 30.80
N HIS A 53 -2.64 -25.97 29.96
CA HIS A 53 -2.31 -25.58 28.59
C HIS A 53 -1.32 -24.41 28.51
N ALA A 54 -1.30 -23.51 29.51
CA ALA A 54 -0.32 -22.42 29.58
C ALA A 54 1.12 -22.95 29.73
N GLN A 55 1.30 -24.09 30.41
CA GLN A 55 2.61 -24.74 30.56
C GLN A 55 3.09 -25.41 29.28
N ARG A 56 2.18 -25.81 28.36
CA ARG A 56 2.56 -26.33 27.03
C ARG A 56 2.83 -25.19 26.05
N LEU A 57 2.00 -24.15 26.03
CA LEU A 57 2.22 -22.95 25.21
C LEU A 57 3.51 -22.20 25.55
N SER A 58 3.91 -22.19 26.83
CA SER A 58 5.15 -21.53 27.28
C SER A 58 6.42 -22.32 26.94
N ASN A 59 6.34 -23.64 26.73
CA ASN A 59 7.50 -24.47 26.44
C ASN A 59 7.74 -24.68 24.93
N MET A 60 6.68 -24.83 24.11
CA MET A 60 6.76 -24.83 22.64
C MET A 60 5.48 -24.22 22.05
N PHE A 61 5.63 -23.20 21.19
CA PHE A 61 4.51 -22.65 20.42
C PHE A 61 4.20 -23.66 19.32
N ASP A 62 3.25 -24.54 19.62
CA ASP A 62 2.75 -25.51 18.66
C ASP A 62 1.54 -24.92 17.92
N VAL A 63 1.66 -24.80 16.60
CA VAL A 63 0.60 -24.30 15.72
C VAL A 63 -0.64 -25.19 15.82
N GLY A 64 -0.48 -26.49 16.06
CA GLY A 64 -1.59 -27.43 16.32
C GLY A 64 -2.33 -27.06 17.60
N SER A 65 -1.61 -26.94 18.71
CA SER A 65 -2.16 -26.52 20.00
C SER A 65 -2.81 -25.12 19.98
N PHE A 66 -2.21 -24.15 19.25
CA PHE A 66 -2.83 -22.83 19.06
C PHE A 66 -4.11 -22.92 18.24
N SER A 67 -4.10 -23.70 17.15
CA SER A 67 -5.30 -23.95 16.34
C SER A 67 -6.40 -24.63 17.15
N GLU A 68 -6.05 -25.59 18.01
CA GLU A 68 -6.99 -26.30 18.88
C GLU A 68 -7.60 -25.37 19.94
N LEU A 69 -6.76 -24.55 20.59
CA LEU A 69 -7.20 -23.52 21.54
C LEU A 69 -8.10 -22.47 20.88
N ALA A 70 -7.77 -22.06 19.66
CA ALA A 70 -8.53 -21.05 18.92
C ALA A 70 -9.81 -21.60 18.28
N SER A 71 -9.91 -22.93 18.15
CA SER A 71 -11.14 -23.64 17.77
C SER A 71 -12.03 -23.94 18.97
N ASN A 72 -11.54 -23.70 20.20
CA ASN A 72 -12.26 -23.98 21.42
C ASN A 72 -13.37 -22.93 21.64
N PRO A 73 -14.66 -23.30 21.63
CA PRO A 73 -15.76 -22.35 21.67
C PRO A 73 -15.85 -21.54 22.98
N GLU A 74 -15.21 -22.01 24.06
CA GLU A 74 -15.13 -21.31 25.35
C GLU A 74 -14.10 -20.17 25.32
N VAL A 75 -12.97 -20.39 24.63
CA VAL A 75 -11.89 -19.41 24.47
C VAL A 75 -12.11 -18.76 23.11
N LYS A 76 -13.09 -17.86 23.02
CA LYS A 76 -13.41 -17.13 21.79
C LYS A 76 -12.29 -16.15 21.37
N LEU A 77 -11.10 -16.66 21.05
CA LEU A 77 -9.89 -15.91 20.70
C LEU A 77 -10.09 -15.03 19.46
N PHE A 78 -10.93 -15.49 18.53
CA PHE A 78 -11.27 -14.78 17.31
C PHE A 78 -12.55 -13.96 17.39
N GLU A 79 -13.20 -13.88 18.55
CA GLU A 79 -14.25 -12.89 18.78
C GLU A 79 -13.55 -11.54 18.91
N VAL A 80 -13.32 -10.93 17.73
CA VAL A 80 -12.70 -9.62 17.61
C VAL A 80 -13.57 -8.66 18.43
N GLY A 81 -13.03 -8.18 19.54
CA GLY A 81 -13.75 -7.25 20.40
C GLY A 81 -14.18 -6.02 19.59
N GLY A 82 -15.36 -5.47 19.89
CA GLY A 82 -15.85 -4.26 19.21
C GLY A 82 -14.85 -3.10 19.24
N VAL A 83 -13.99 -3.05 20.26
CA VAL A 83 -12.85 -2.12 20.38
C VAL A 83 -11.83 -2.30 19.26
N SER A 84 -11.36 -3.53 18.98
CA SER A 84 -10.34 -3.79 17.95
C SER A 84 -10.87 -3.46 16.55
N ILE A 85 -12.14 -3.76 16.27
CA ILE A 85 -12.82 -3.35 15.03
C ILE A 85 -12.87 -1.83 14.92
N SER A 86 -13.28 -1.15 16.00
CA SER A 86 -13.38 0.31 16.02
C SER A 86 -12.03 0.99 15.80
N LEU A 87 -10.96 0.51 16.44
CA LEU A 87 -9.61 1.07 16.26
C LEU A 87 -9.04 0.76 14.86
N SER A 88 -9.37 -0.39 14.29
CA SER A 88 -9.03 -0.71 12.89
C SER A 88 -9.75 0.23 11.92
N LEU A 89 -11.00 0.58 12.19
CA LEU A 89 -11.76 1.58 11.41
C LEU A 89 -11.14 2.97 11.53
N VAL A 90 -10.75 3.38 12.74
CA VAL A 90 -10.04 4.65 12.97
C VAL A 90 -8.73 4.67 12.18
N PHE A 91 -7.91 3.61 12.26
CA PHE A 91 -6.68 3.50 11.48
C PHE A 91 -6.94 3.62 9.97
N PHE A 92 -7.97 2.91 9.49
CA PHE A 92 -8.38 2.97 8.08
C PHE A 92 -8.74 4.40 7.65
N VAL A 93 -9.55 5.13 8.43
CA VAL A 93 -9.92 6.52 8.14
C VAL A 93 -8.70 7.44 8.13
N ILE A 94 -7.78 7.26 9.08
CA ILE A 94 -6.53 8.02 9.13
C ILE A 94 -5.68 7.77 7.87
N VAL A 95 -5.48 6.52 7.48
CA VAL A 95 -4.70 6.17 6.27
C VAL A 95 -5.39 6.67 5.00
N LEU A 96 -6.72 6.62 4.94
CA LEU A 96 -7.51 7.17 3.83
C LEU A 96 -7.29 8.68 3.71
N PHE A 97 -7.27 9.40 4.83
CA PHE A 97 -6.97 10.83 4.89
C PHE A 97 -5.53 11.14 4.47
N LEU A 98 -4.55 10.44 5.05
CA LEU A 98 -3.11 10.62 4.75
C LEU A 98 -2.75 10.32 3.29
N THR A 99 -3.57 9.50 2.60
CA THR A 99 -3.37 9.17 1.19
C THR A 99 -3.29 10.40 0.29
N GLY A 100 -4.06 11.46 0.57
CA GLY A 100 -4.02 12.71 -0.20
C GLY A 100 -2.64 13.37 -0.16
N GLY A 101 -2.11 13.60 1.05
CA GLY A 101 -0.79 14.19 1.24
C GLY A 101 0.35 13.31 0.72
N ILE A 102 0.23 11.97 0.83
CA ILE A 102 1.21 11.03 0.28
C ILE A 102 1.32 11.17 -1.24
N LEU A 103 0.18 11.15 -1.93
CA LEU A 103 0.16 11.24 -3.39
C LEU A 103 0.63 12.62 -3.86
N GLU A 104 0.27 13.70 -3.15
CA GLU A 104 0.76 15.04 -3.47
C GLU A 104 2.27 15.20 -3.23
N ALA A 105 2.81 14.60 -2.17
CA ALA A 105 4.26 14.56 -1.93
C ALA A 105 4.99 13.81 -3.06
N TYR A 106 4.40 12.72 -3.57
CA TYR A 106 4.95 11.99 -4.71
C TYR A 106 4.80 12.74 -6.03
N ARG A 107 3.70 13.48 -6.24
CA ARG A 107 3.46 14.30 -7.43
C ARG A 107 4.47 15.45 -7.51
N SER A 108 4.58 16.23 -6.44
CA SER A 108 5.36 17.48 -6.40
C SER A 108 6.87 17.28 -6.45
N GLY A 109 7.38 16.09 -6.10
CA GLY A 109 8.81 15.78 -6.15
C GLY A 109 9.68 16.61 -5.17
N ARG A 110 9.06 17.39 -4.28
CA ARG A 110 9.71 18.16 -3.21
C ARG A 110 9.22 17.70 -1.84
N LYS A 111 9.93 18.06 -0.77
CA LYS A 111 9.45 17.84 0.61
C LYS A 111 8.36 18.88 0.89
N LEU A 112 7.14 18.40 1.15
CA LEU A 112 6.05 19.26 1.60
C LEU A 112 6.28 19.67 3.06
N THR A 113 5.91 20.89 3.39
CA THR A 113 5.79 21.31 4.79
C THR A 113 4.62 20.58 5.46
N THR A 114 4.59 20.53 6.79
CA THR A 114 3.48 19.89 7.53
C THR A 114 2.13 20.51 7.15
N ARG A 115 2.08 21.84 7.01
CA ARG A 115 0.87 22.57 6.59
C ARG A 115 0.40 22.13 5.20
N GLU A 116 1.28 22.18 4.21
CA GLU A 116 0.96 21.77 2.83
C GLU A 116 0.52 20.29 2.76
N PHE A 117 1.16 19.42 3.54
CA PHE A 117 0.81 18.00 3.59
C PHE A 117 -0.60 17.77 4.12
N PHE A 118 -0.97 18.39 5.25
CA PHE A 118 -2.31 18.23 5.83
C PHE A 118 -3.39 18.97 5.02
N GLU A 119 -3.04 20.09 4.38
CA GLU A 119 -3.92 20.78 3.43
C GLU A 119 -4.24 19.88 2.23
N ALA A 120 -3.24 19.20 1.66
CA ALA A 120 -3.44 18.20 0.61
C ALA A 120 -4.25 16.99 1.13
N CYS A 121 -4.06 16.54 2.38
CA CYS A 121 -4.90 15.49 2.94
C CYS A 121 -6.38 15.91 2.99
N GLY A 122 -6.68 17.12 3.47
CA GLY A 122 -8.04 17.65 3.55
C GLY A 122 -8.70 17.89 2.20
N SER A 123 -7.97 18.45 1.24
CA SER A 123 -8.52 18.79 -0.08
C SER A 123 -8.98 17.56 -0.89
N TYR A 124 -8.28 16.44 -0.72
CA TYR A 124 -8.60 15.19 -1.40
C TYR A 124 -9.44 14.20 -0.56
N PHE A 125 -9.59 14.40 0.75
CA PHE A 125 -10.26 13.45 1.64
C PHE A 125 -11.64 13.00 1.15
N TRP A 126 -12.53 13.96 0.84
CA TRP A 126 -13.87 13.61 0.35
C TRP A 126 -13.86 12.96 -1.03
N ARG A 127 -12.85 13.25 -1.86
CA ARG A 127 -12.66 12.58 -3.15
C ARG A 127 -12.30 11.10 -2.92
N TRP A 128 -11.48 10.80 -1.91
CA TRP A 128 -11.16 9.43 -1.50
C TRP A 128 -12.33 8.67 -0.92
N VAL A 129 -13.16 9.30 -0.09
CA VAL A 129 -14.38 8.65 0.42
C VAL A 129 -15.33 8.32 -0.73
N ARG A 130 -15.55 9.25 -1.66
CA ARG A 130 -16.38 8.99 -2.85
C ARG A 130 -15.80 7.84 -3.69
N LEU A 131 -14.51 7.87 -4.00
CA LEU A 131 -13.87 6.77 -4.74
C LEU A 131 -13.95 5.44 -3.98
N PHE A 132 -13.83 5.45 -2.65
CA PHE A 132 -13.95 4.25 -1.83
C PHE A 132 -15.36 3.66 -1.89
N ILE A 133 -16.41 4.49 -1.87
CA ILE A 133 -17.79 4.04 -2.08
C ILE A 133 -17.93 3.40 -3.48
N LEU A 134 -17.36 4.02 -4.52
CA LEU A 134 -17.35 3.44 -5.88
C LEU A 134 -16.63 2.09 -5.93
N MET A 135 -15.49 1.98 -5.25
CA MET A 135 -14.78 0.73 -5.11
C MET A 135 -15.65 -0.32 -4.41
N GLY A 136 -16.38 0.05 -3.35
CA GLY A 136 -17.31 -0.83 -2.65
C GLY A 136 -18.39 -1.39 -3.59
N ILE A 137 -18.97 -0.55 -4.45
CA ILE A 137 -19.96 -0.96 -5.45
C ILE A 137 -19.40 -2.01 -6.42
N VAL A 138 -18.13 -1.93 -6.79
CA VAL A 138 -17.46 -2.91 -7.67
C VAL A 138 -16.99 -4.15 -6.89
N LEU A 139 -16.54 -3.96 -5.65
CA LEU A 139 -15.97 -5.01 -4.82
C LEU A 139 -17.04 -5.97 -4.31
N ILE A 140 -18.22 -5.49 -3.92
CA ILE A 140 -19.30 -6.35 -3.39
C ILE A 140 -19.71 -7.44 -4.41
N PRO A 141 -20.05 -7.12 -5.68
CA PRO A 141 -20.34 -8.14 -6.69
C PRO A 141 -19.16 -9.07 -6.96
N ALA A 142 -17.93 -8.55 -6.96
CA ALA A 142 -16.73 -9.37 -7.15
C ALA A 142 -16.59 -10.39 -6.01
N LEU A 143 -16.79 -9.98 -4.75
CA LEU A 143 -16.77 -10.88 -3.59
C LEU A 143 -17.93 -11.88 -3.62
N MET A 144 -19.12 -11.48 -4.07
CA MET A 144 -20.24 -12.40 -4.27
C MET A 144 -19.90 -13.48 -5.30
N LEU A 145 -19.30 -13.11 -6.44
CA LEU A 145 -18.84 -14.05 -7.45
C LEU A 145 -17.78 -15.00 -6.90
N VAL A 146 -16.80 -14.48 -6.16
CA VAL A 146 -15.78 -15.29 -5.48
C VAL A 146 -16.41 -16.27 -4.50
N SER A 147 -17.40 -15.84 -3.72
CA SER A 147 -18.10 -16.72 -2.78
C SER A 147 -18.85 -17.85 -3.48
N LEU A 148 -19.38 -17.59 -4.69
CA LEU A 148 -20.06 -18.60 -5.50
C LEU A 148 -19.06 -19.61 -6.07
N VAL A 149 -17.94 -19.12 -6.62
CA VAL A 149 -16.84 -19.98 -7.11
C VAL A 149 -16.29 -20.83 -5.98
N TRP A 150 -16.13 -20.27 -4.78
CA TRP A 150 -15.66 -21.00 -3.60
C TRP A 150 -16.61 -22.13 -3.20
N LYS A 151 -17.92 -21.87 -3.17
CA LYS A 151 -18.94 -22.91 -2.90
C LYS A 151 -18.87 -24.05 -3.92
N GLN A 152 -18.72 -23.73 -5.20
CA GLN A 152 -18.58 -24.73 -6.26
C GLN A 152 -17.28 -25.52 -6.13
N ALA A 153 -16.16 -24.83 -5.87
CA ALA A 153 -14.87 -25.46 -5.66
C ALA A 153 -14.91 -26.43 -4.48
N ASN A 154 -15.53 -26.06 -3.36
CA ASN A 154 -15.69 -26.95 -2.20
C ASN A 154 -16.50 -28.21 -2.52
N SER A 155 -17.57 -28.09 -3.32
CA SER A 155 -18.34 -29.24 -3.79
C SER A 155 -17.50 -30.21 -4.64
N LEU A 156 -16.66 -29.65 -5.52
CA LEU A 156 -15.74 -30.44 -6.36
C LEU A 156 -14.59 -31.06 -5.55
N MET A 157 -14.10 -30.39 -4.52
CA MET A 157 -13.07 -30.93 -3.63
C MET A 157 -13.61 -32.08 -2.78
N GLY A 158 -14.86 -32.01 -2.32
CA GLY A 158 -15.50 -33.09 -1.55
C GLY A 158 -15.81 -34.35 -2.37
N SER A 159 -15.89 -34.23 -3.70
CA SER A 159 -16.10 -35.36 -4.62
C SER A 159 -14.82 -35.87 -5.28
N ALA A 160 -13.69 -35.15 -5.12
CA ALA A 160 -12.41 -35.55 -5.68
C ALA A 160 -11.80 -36.71 -4.88
N ALA A 161 -11.76 -37.90 -5.49
CA ALA A 161 -11.17 -39.11 -4.89
C ALA A 161 -9.65 -39.04 -4.64
N GLN A 162 -8.97 -37.97 -5.08
CA GLN A 162 -7.54 -37.74 -4.85
C GLN A 162 -7.32 -36.44 -4.09
N GLU A 163 -6.72 -36.52 -2.89
CA GLU A 163 -6.35 -35.37 -2.05
C GLU A 163 -5.50 -34.32 -2.79
N LYS A 164 -4.67 -34.77 -3.74
CA LYS A 164 -3.84 -33.89 -4.58
C LYS A 164 -4.66 -32.97 -5.50
N ALA A 165 -5.80 -33.45 -6.01
CA ALA A 165 -6.66 -32.65 -6.89
C ALA A 165 -7.31 -31.51 -6.11
N GLY A 166 -7.75 -31.77 -4.88
CA GLY A 166 -8.34 -30.75 -4.00
C GLY A 166 -7.36 -29.61 -3.70
N PHE A 167 -6.10 -29.94 -3.40
CA PHE A 167 -5.06 -28.94 -3.17
C PHE A 167 -4.82 -28.02 -4.38
N TRP A 168 -4.70 -28.56 -5.59
CA TRP A 168 -4.48 -27.74 -6.80
C TRP A 168 -5.69 -26.88 -7.15
N ILE A 169 -6.92 -27.38 -6.94
CA ILE A 169 -8.14 -26.58 -7.09
C ILE A 169 -8.13 -25.41 -6.11
N LEU A 170 -7.80 -25.65 -4.84
CA LEU A 170 -7.70 -24.61 -3.82
C LEU A 170 -6.67 -23.53 -4.22
N VAL A 171 -5.47 -23.94 -4.63
CA VAL A 171 -4.41 -23.03 -5.09
C VAL A 171 -4.86 -22.22 -6.31
N ALA A 172 -5.51 -22.85 -7.28
CA ALA A 172 -6.00 -22.17 -8.48
C ALA A 172 -7.08 -21.13 -8.15
N VAL A 173 -8.04 -21.47 -7.29
CA VAL A 173 -9.11 -20.56 -6.87
C VAL A 173 -8.53 -19.40 -6.07
N MET A 174 -7.66 -19.65 -5.09
CA MET A 174 -7.00 -18.60 -4.31
C MET A 174 -6.13 -17.68 -5.19
N GLY A 175 -5.42 -18.25 -6.16
CA GLY A 175 -4.65 -17.50 -7.15
C GLY A 175 -5.53 -16.60 -8.01
N ALA A 176 -6.65 -17.12 -8.53
CA ALA A 176 -7.61 -16.36 -9.33
C ALA A 176 -8.24 -15.21 -8.53
N VAL A 177 -8.63 -15.45 -7.28
CA VAL A 177 -9.15 -14.42 -6.36
C VAL A 177 -8.09 -13.36 -6.09
N GLY A 178 -6.85 -13.77 -5.82
CA GLY A 178 -5.73 -12.87 -5.58
C GLY A 178 -5.47 -11.95 -6.78
N ILE A 179 -5.46 -12.50 -8.00
CA ILE A 179 -5.30 -11.72 -9.24
C ILE A 179 -6.46 -10.72 -9.41
N LEU A 180 -7.71 -11.17 -9.24
CA LEU A 180 -8.88 -10.31 -9.36
C LEU A 180 -8.82 -9.12 -8.38
N LEU A 181 -8.52 -9.39 -7.10
CA LEU A 181 -8.38 -8.35 -6.09
C LEU A 181 -7.22 -7.40 -6.41
N MET A 182 -6.12 -7.92 -6.97
CA MET A 182 -5.00 -7.10 -7.42
C MET A 182 -5.39 -6.17 -8.57
N CYS A 183 -6.16 -6.66 -9.55
CA CYS A 183 -6.66 -5.86 -10.66
C CYS A 183 -7.59 -4.73 -10.18
N ILE A 184 -8.55 -5.05 -9.30
CA ILE A 184 -9.47 -4.06 -8.72
C ILE A 184 -8.68 -3.00 -7.95
N ARG A 185 -7.68 -3.43 -7.18
CA ARG A 185 -6.84 -2.53 -6.38
C ARG A 185 -5.97 -1.61 -7.26
N LEU A 186 -5.35 -2.16 -8.31
CA LEU A 186 -4.57 -1.39 -9.28
C LEU A 186 -5.44 -0.33 -9.98
N TRP A 187 -6.66 -0.69 -10.39
CA TRP A 187 -7.61 0.26 -10.98
C TRP A 187 -7.94 1.40 -10.00
N PHE A 188 -8.23 1.05 -8.74
CA PHE A 188 -8.54 2.04 -7.71
C PHE A 188 -7.37 2.98 -7.46
N ASP A 189 -6.15 2.45 -7.31
CA ASP A 189 -4.96 3.26 -7.08
C ASP A 189 -4.67 4.19 -8.27
N MET A 190 -4.86 3.72 -9.50
CA MET A 190 -4.75 4.56 -10.70
C MET A 190 -5.79 5.68 -10.72
N ALA A 191 -7.02 5.42 -10.25
CA ALA A 191 -8.03 6.46 -10.10
C ALA A 191 -7.60 7.52 -9.07
N GLN A 192 -6.92 7.12 -7.99
CA GLN A 192 -6.37 8.05 -7.01
C GLN A 192 -5.24 8.90 -7.60
N VAL A 193 -4.28 8.27 -8.28
CA VAL A 193 -3.16 8.97 -8.95
C VAL A 193 -3.70 10.02 -9.92
N ARG A 194 -4.68 9.65 -10.76
CA ARG A 194 -5.29 10.58 -11.72
C ARG A 194 -6.04 11.73 -11.05
N ALA A 195 -6.80 11.45 -9.99
CA ALA A 195 -7.51 12.49 -9.26
C ALA A 195 -6.55 13.54 -8.65
N VAL A 196 -5.36 13.12 -8.22
CA VAL A 196 -4.33 14.06 -7.73
C VAL A 196 -3.68 14.80 -8.89
N VAL A 197 -3.22 14.10 -9.93
CA VAL A 197 -2.43 14.73 -11.00
C VAL A 197 -3.27 15.65 -11.90
N GLU A 198 -4.47 15.24 -12.26
CA GLU A 198 -5.40 16.00 -13.13
C GLU A 198 -6.29 16.97 -12.31
N GLU A 199 -6.16 16.98 -10.97
CA GLU A 199 -6.99 17.77 -10.03
C GLU A 199 -8.51 17.58 -10.19
N GLU A 200 -8.92 16.47 -10.81
CA GLU A 200 -10.30 16.13 -11.14
C GLU A 200 -11.21 16.08 -9.90
N THR A 201 -12.42 16.62 -10.04
CA THR A 201 -13.45 16.63 -8.99
C THR A 201 -14.53 15.58 -9.23
N GLY A 202 -14.75 15.18 -10.49
CA GLY A 202 -15.74 14.20 -10.91
C GLY A 202 -15.28 12.75 -10.76
N MET A 203 -15.43 12.17 -9.56
CA MET A 203 -14.87 10.84 -9.24
C MET A 203 -15.42 9.69 -10.09
N TRP A 204 -16.70 9.70 -10.47
CA TRP A 204 -17.29 8.67 -11.34
C TRP A 204 -16.64 8.63 -12.73
N ARG A 205 -16.53 9.80 -13.38
CA ARG A 205 -15.89 9.93 -14.70
C ARG A 205 -14.41 9.62 -14.61
N ASN A 206 -13.75 10.06 -13.55
CA ASN A 206 -12.35 9.76 -13.29
C ASN A 206 -12.13 8.25 -13.14
N ALA A 207 -12.98 7.55 -12.38
CA ALA A 207 -12.89 6.10 -12.18
C ALA A 207 -13.06 5.32 -13.50
N GLY A 208 -14.03 5.69 -14.34
CA GLY A 208 -14.23 5.08 -15.66
C GLY A 208 -13.06 5.32 -16.62
N ARG A 209 -12.50 6.54 -16.63
CA ARG A 209 -11.29 6.84 -17.41
C ARG A 209 -10.06 6.09 -16.88
N ALA A 210 -9.93 5.96 -15.56
CA ALA A 210 -8.84 5.21 -14.92
C ALA A 210 -8.96 3.71 -15.22
N PHE A 211 -10.18 3.19 -15.30
CA PHE A 211 -10.45 1.82 -15.74
C PHE A 211 -9.93 1.61 -17.16
N LYS A 212 -10.38 2.43 -18.11
CA LYS A 212 -9.93 2.36 -19.51
C LYS A 212 -8.40 2.43 -19.61
N LEU A 213 -7.77 3.34 -18.87
CA LEU A 213 -6.32 3.50 -18.85
C LEU A 213 -5.59 2.26 -18.28
N THR A 214 -6.10 1.72 -17.18
CA THR A 214 -5.53 0.54 -16.51
C THR A 214 -5.60 -0.66 -17.43
N PHE A 215 -6.71 -0.85 -18.14
CA PHE A 215 -6.88 -1.98 -19.08
C PHE A 215 -6.13 -1.78 -20.40
N SER A 216 -6.01 -0.54 -20.90
CA SER A 216 -5.22 -0.28 -22.12
C SER A 216 -3.72 -0.47 -21.92
N ASN A 217 -3.23 -0.32 -20.68
CA ASN A 217 -1.82 -0.49 -20.32
C ASN A 217 -1.62 -1.61 -19.29
N PHE A 218 -2.52 -2.60 -19.28
CA PHE A 218 -2.61 -3.59 -18.22
C PHE A 218 -1.31 -4.33 -18.00
N GLY A 219 -0.65 -4.80 -19.07
CA GLY A 219 0.58 -5.57 -18.95
C GLY A 219 1.69 -4.83 -18.20
N SER A 220 1.93 -3.56 -18.52
CA SER A 220 2.99 -2.76 -17.90
C SER A 220 2.69 -2.46 -16.42
N LEU A 221 1.47 -1.99 -16.14
CA LEU A 221 1.04 -1.63 -14.78
C LEU A 221 0.89 -2.87 -13.88
N PHE A 222 0.23 -3.91 -14.37
CA PHE A 222 0.04 -5.16 -13.65
C PHE A 222 1.37 -5.81 -13.34
N TRP A 223 2.31 -5.91 -14.31
CA TRP A 223 3.60 -6.56 -14.07
C TRP A 223 4.46 -5.80 -13.05
N MET A 224 4.44 -4.46 -13.11
CA MET A 224 5.07 -3.61 -12.10
C MET A 224 4.47 -3.88 -10.72
N TYR A 225 3.14 -3.81 -10.60
CA TYR A 225 2.43 -4.00 -9.34
C TYR A 225 2.64 -5.42 -8.79
N PHE A 226 2.60 -6.43 -9.67
CA PHE A 226 2.78 -7.84 -9.36
C PHE A 226 4.16 -8.09 -8.75
N ARG A 227 5.23 -7.58 -9.39
CA ARG A 227 6.60 -7.74 -8.88
C ARG A 227 6.78 -7.16 -7.48
N ILE A 228 6.26 -5.96 -7.24
CA ILE A 228 6.32 -5.34 -5.90
C ILE A 228 5.51 -6.17 -4.90
N SER A 229 4.34 -6.68 -5.31
CA SER A 229 3.48 -7.52 -4.47
C SER A 229 4.15 -8.84 -4.11
N VAL A 230 4.78 -9.51 -5.08
CA VAL A 230 5.54 -10.75 -4.86
C VAL A 230 6.67 -10.51 -3.87
N MET A 231 7.43 -9.41 -4.00
CA MET A 231 8.46 -9.06 -3.03
C MET A 231 7.88 -8.86 -1.62
N GLY A 232 6.73 -8.19 -1.49
CA GLY A 232 6.03 -8.05 -0.22
C GLY A 232 5.60 -9.38 0.37
N TRP A 233 5.01 -10.26 -0.43
CA TRP A 233 4.61 -11.61 -0.02
C TRP A 233 5.78 -12.49 0.38
N LEU A 234 6.92 -12.40 -0.31
CA LEU A 234 8.14 -13.13 0.05
C LEU A 234 8.68 -12.67 1.41
N VAL A 235 8.71 -11.36 1.67
CA VAL A 235 9.12 -10.81 2.97
C VAL A 235 8.15 -11.24 4.07
N PHE A 236 6.85 -11.20 3.79
CA PHE A 236 5.82 -11.68 4.71
C PHE A 236 6.00 -13.17 5.05
N ALA A 237 6.14 -14.03 4.04
CA ALA A 237 6.35 -15.47 4.20
C ALA A 237 7.66 -15.78 4.94
N ALA A 238 8.75 -15.08 4.63
CA ALA A 238 10.02 -15.22 5.34
C ALA A 238 9.89 -14.80 6.81
N GLY A 239 9.17 -13.71 7.09
CA GLY A 239 8.90 -13.26 8.45
C GLY A 239 8.07 -14.27 9.25
N LEU A 240 7.03 -14.85 8.65
CA LEU A 240 6.24 -15.92 9.26
C LEU A 240 7.06 -17.19 9.48
N TYR A 241 7.93 -17.55 8.54
CA TYR A 241 8.82 -18.70 8.67
C TYR A 241 9.79 -18.51 9.84
N VAL A 242 10.41 -17.34 9.95
CA VAL A 242 11.29 -16.99 11.07
C VAL A 242 10.52 -17.04 12.38
N TRP A 243 9.34 -16.42 12.43
CA TRP A 243 8.47 -16.43 13.60
C TRP A 243 8.11 -17.86 14.05
N ALA A 244 7.72 -18.73 13.12
CA ALA A 244 7.35 -20.12 13.43
C ALA A 244 8.51 -20.98 13.96
N LYS A 245 9.76 -20.56 13.75
CA LYS A 245 10.96 -21.25 14.27
C LYS A 245 11.48 -20.65 15.58
N MET A 246 10.89 -19.57 16.09
CA MET A 246 11.37 -18.93 17.32
C MET A 246 10.89 -19.67 18.58
N PRO A 247 11.78 -19.88 19.58
CA PRO A 247 11.37 -20.43 20.87
C PRO A 247 10.41 -19.49 21.62
N PRO A 248 9.37 -20.00 22.32
CA PRO A 248 8.37 -19.17 23.02
C PRO A 248 8.96 -18.29 24.11
N ALA A 249 10.08 -18.72 24.72
CA ALA A 249 10.82 -17.97 25.72
C ALA A 249 11.32 -16.59 25.24
N ARG A 250 11.25 -16.31 23.93
CA ARG A 250 11.70 -15.06 23.30
C ARG A 250 10.53 -14.20 22.81
N PHE A 251 9.48 -14.05 23.61
CA PHE A 251 8.28 -13.27 23.27
C PHE A 251 8.58 -11.86 22.70
N GLN A 252 9.57 -11.17 23.26
CA GLN A 252 10.00 -9.84 22.78
C GLN A 252 10.49 -9.86 21.31
N TRP A 253 11.17 -10.92 20.90
CA TRP A 253 11.67 -11.06 19.53
C TRP A 253 10.56 -11.42 18.55
N THR A 254 9.58 -12.21 18.98
CA THR A 254 8.35 -12.48 18.21
C THR A 254 7.63 -11.18 17.87
N PHE A 255 7.45 -10.30 18.85
CA PHE A 255 6.85 -8.98 18.63
C PHE A 255 7.64 -8.18 17.59
N VAL A 256 8.97 -8.07 17.76
CA VAL A 256 9.83 -7.34 16.83
C VAL A 256 9.76 -7.88 15.40
N VAL A 257 9.75 -9.21 15.21
CA VAL A 257 9.63 -9.82 13.88
C VAL A 257 8.30 -9.47 13.21
N LEU A 258 7.19 -9.57 13.95
CA LEU A 258 5.87 -9.24 13.41
C LEU A 258 5.74 -7.75 13.08
N GLU A 259 6.29 -6.87 13.91
CA GLU A 259 6.33 -5.42 13.65
C GLU A 259 7.18 -5.08 12.41
N ILE A 260 8.32 -5.75 12.20
CA ILE A 260 9.12 -5.61 10.98
C ILE A 260 8.31 -6.04 9.75
N VAL A 261 7.57 -7.15 9.84
CA VAL A 261 6.71 -7.64 8.75
C VAL A 261 5.63 -6.60 8.41
N VAL A 262 4.98 -6.01 9.41
CA VAL A 262 3.98 -4.95 9.23
C VAL A 262 4.60 -3.70 8.60
N LEU A 263 5.76 -3.26 9.09
CA LEU A 263 6.51 -2.13 8.54
C LEU A 263 6.87 -2.36 7.07
N CYS A 264 7.36 -3.55 6.72
CA CYS A 264 7.63 -3.95 5.35
C CYS A 264 6.36 -3.92 4.50
N GLY A 265 5.22 -4.38 5.01
CA GLY A 265 3.93 -4.32 4.33
C GLY A 265 3.51 -2.89 3.98
N PHE A 266 3.64 -1.95 4.93
CA PHE A 266 3.40 -0.52 4.65
C PHE A 266 4.41 0.03 3.62
N GLY A 267 5.68 -0.35 3.72
CA GLY A 267 6.72 0.03 2.76
C GLY A 267 6.39 -0.43 1.35
N THR A 268 6.00 -1.70 1.17
CA THR A 268 5.55 -2.26 -0.11
C THR A 268 4.34 -1.50 -0.65
N ARG A 269 3.37 -1.17 0.21
CA ARG A 269 2.18 -0.42 -0.21
C ARG A 269 2.51 0.99 -0.69
N LEU A 270 3.38 1.70 0.03
CA LEU A 270 3.85 3.02 -0.39
C LEU A 270 4.69 2.94 -1.67
N TRP A 271 5.43 1.86 -1.86
CA TRP A 271 6.23 1.61 -3.06
C TRP A 271 5.36 1.37 -4.30
N GLN A 272 4.26 0.63 -4.18
CA GLN A 272 3.27 0.47 -5.25
C GLN A 272 2.75 1.84 -5.70
N ARG A 273 2.26 2.65 -4.76
CA ARG A 273 1.71 3.99 -5.04
C ARG A 273 2.73 4.95 -5.64
N ALA A 274 3.96 4.93 -5.13
CA ALA A 274 5.04 5.75 -5.68
C ALA A 274 5.37 5.33 -7.12
N SER A 275 5.39 4.02 -7.39
CA SER A 275 5.68 3.48 -8.73
C SER A 275 4.57 3.81 -9.72
N GLU A 276 3.31 3.74 -9.33
CA GLU A 276 2.16 4.15 -10.15
C GLU A 276 2.19 5.65 -10.48
N MET A 277 2.51 6.49 -9.50
CA MET A 277 2.69 7.93 -9.71
C MET A 277 3.82 8.20 -10.73
N VAL A 278 4.98 7.56 -10.57
CA VAL A 278 6.10 7.68 -11.52
C VAL A 278 5.68 7.20 -12.91
N TRP A 279 5.00 6.05 -12.99
CA TRP A 279 4.52 5.49 -14.25
C TRP A 279 3.60 6.47 -14.97
N TYR A 280 2.63 7.02 -14.25
CA TYR A 280 1.64 7.94 -14.82
C TYR A 280 2.31 9.25 -15.29
N GLN A 281 3.20 9.84 -14.48
CA GLN A 281 3.94 11.05 -14.85
C GLN A 281 4.80 10.83 -16.11
N ARG A 282 5.46 9.67 -16.24
CA ARG A 282 6.31 9.38 -17.41
C ARG A 282 5.49 9.17 -18.69
N HIS A 283 4.32 8.56 -18.63
CA HIS A 283 3.53 8.27 -19.83
C HIS A 283 2.67 9.47 -20.27
N PHE A 284 2.24 10.32 -19.33
CA PHE A 284 1.26 11.38 -19.61
C PHE A 284 1.75 12.81 -19.38
N LEU A 285 2.80 13.04 -18.56
CA LEU A 285 3.37 14.37 -18.34
C LEU A 285 4.71 14.57 -19.05
N ALA A 286 5.54 13.52 -19.18
CA ALA A 286 6.83 13.64 -19.87
C ALA A 286 6.76 14.00 -21.38
N PRO A 287 5.68 13.71 -22.14
CA PRO A 287 5.56 14.22 -23.50
C PRO A 287 5.40 15.75 -23.60
N ALA A 288 5.09 16.45 -22.50
CA ALA A 288 4.80 17.89 -22.52
C ALA A 288 6.04 18.79 -22.33
N VAL A 289 7.20 18.24 -22.00
CA VAL A 289 8.46 19.00 -21.95
C VAL A 289 9.16 18.87 -23.30
N MET A 290 8.62 19.53 -24.32
CA MET A 290 9.45 19.97 -25.44
C MET A 290 10.58 20.84 -24.84
N PRO A 291 11.86 20.62 -25.16
CA PRO A 291 12.89 21.57 -24.79
C PRO A 291 12.50 22.90 -25.44
N VAL A 292 12.08 23.86 -24.61
CA VAL A 292 12.03 25.26 -25.03
C VAL A 292 13.41 25.55 -25.59
N PRO A 293 13.55 25.95 -26.88
CA PRO A 293 14.83 26.40 -27.38
C PRO A 293 15.31 27.48 -26.42
N VAL A 294 16.40 27.21 -25.71
CA VAL A 294 17.06 28.22 -24.90
C VAL A 294 17.48 29.28 -25.91
N THR A 295 16.70 30.35 -26.03
CA THR A 295 17.17 31.55 -26.70
C THR A 295 18.40 31.97 -25.92
N PRO A 296 19.60 31.99 -26.55
CA PRO A 296 20.77 32.47 -25.85
C PRO A 296 20.48 33.90 -25.37
N PRO A 297 20.92 34.26 -24.15
CA PRO A 297 20.76 35.62 -23.67
C PRO A 297 21.34 36.58 -24.71
N PRO A 298 20.68 37.71 -25.00
CA PRO A 298 21.20 38.67 -25.96
C PRO A 298 22.62 39.02 -25.52
N SER A 299 23.59 38.78 -26.42
CA SER A 299 24.98 39.15 -26.21
C SER A 299 25.03 40.59 -25.69
N PRO A 300 25.80 40.90 -24.64
CA PRO A 300 25.92 42.27 -24.19
C PRO A 300 26.40 43.10 -25.36
N LEU A 301 25.54 44.03 -25.82
CA LEU A 301 25.90 45.05 -26.79
C LEU A 301 27.16 45.73 -26.26
N LEU A 302 28.27 45.55 -26.96
CA LEU A 302 29.48 46.35 -26.80
C LEU A 302 29.02 47.82 -26.84
N THR A 303 28.99 48.43 -25.66
CA THR A 303 28.79 49.87 -25.54
C THR A 303 30.08 50.49 -26.05
N ILE A 304 30.07 50.85 -27.34
CA ILE A 304 31.14 51.64 -27.94
C ILE A 304 31.12 52.97 -27.18
N ALA A 305 32.13 53.19 -26.34
CA ALA A 305 32.33 54.47 -25.69
C ALA A 305 32.48 55.55 -26.78
N PRO A 306 31.84 56.72 -26.65
CA PRO A 306 32.02 57.79 -27.62
C PRO A 306 33.50 58.24 -27.57
N VAL A 307 34.16 58.11 -28.72
CA VAL A 307 35.48 58.69 -28.96
C VAL A 307 35.37 60.20 -28.72
N SER A 308 36.11 60.68 -27.73
CA SER A 308 36.28 62.10 -27.42
C SER A 308 36.78 62.85 -28.65
N ALA A 309 36.08 63.92 -29.02
CA ALA A 309 36.44 64.82 -30.11
C ALA A 309 37.84 65.45 -29.88
N PRO A 310 38.59 65.74 -30.96
CA PRO A 310 39.92 66.34 -30.83
C PRO A 310 39.82 67.81 -30.36
N PRO A 311 40.81 68.29 -29.57
CA PRO A 311 40.82 69.67 -29.11
C PRO A 311 41.08 70.62 -30.28
N SER A 312 40.19 71.60 -30.43
CA SER A 312 40.41 72.80 -31.25
C SER A 312 41.59 73.59 -30.69
N GLN A 313 42.65 73.75 -31.48
CA GLN A 313 43.72 74.71 -31.20
C GLN A 313 43.35 76.10 -31.73
N PRO A 314 43.82 77.18 -31.06
CA PRO A 314 43.45 78.57 -31.34
C PRO A 314 44.04 79.15 -32.62
#